data_AF-A0A7S0C5D2-F1
#
_entry.id   AF-A0A7S0C5D2-F1
#
_cell.length_a   1.000
_cell.length_b   1.000
_cell.length_c   1.000
_cell.angle_alpha   90.00
_cell.angle_beta   90.00
_cell.angle_gamma   90.00
#
_symmetry.space_group_name_H-M   'P 1'
#
loop_
_entity.id
_entity.type
_entity.pdbx_description
1 polymer ?
#
loop_
_entity_poly.entity_id
_entity_poly.type
_entity_poly.pdbx_seq_one_letter_code
_entity_poly.pdbx_strand_id
1 'polypeptide(L)'
;GTTSNAFPTECTSSAQHQHRNNKFAFLAKPCWAPGRISHTIVIKYLYDTGKFLNEYLKQCKEQDVTYASLSDQDDELWYRPQRQQNPPTITRECDRDRLLDELHNCDYSVTSAMQKVHLNPTYYLTLWSYAEKNQFDAGSRRYCGSLRMVTKGVPTKVEKEIVDYHYRFKITDQFRRYEEQKREQAQRMMVEADARLRENFSVRKGGEADSGLILGGSIAGATGGNGFSSGSGGGNTQKKLRNITSIGATEQRRHVAQDYLIHVRDVIGSKHYLRLVAVLKRYHEGDLDVPLLIEHITNLLQNSPNNPKEAEALVPKFLTFVPQIFRSDK
;
A
#
# COMPACT_ATOMS: atom_id res chain seq x y z
N GLY A 1 -93.50 -26.61 20.84
CA GLY A 1 -93.76 -25.18 20.65
C GLY A 1 -92.66 -24.61 19.79
N THR A 2 -93.03 -24.17 18.60
CA THR A 2 -92.22 -23.70 17.46
C THR A 2 -91.84 -22.22 17.62
N THR A 3 -90.57 -21.85 17.38
CA THR A 3 -90.10 -20.51 16.97
C THR A 3 -88.70 -20.65 16.30
N SER A 4 -88.61 -20.75 14.97
CA SER A 4 -88.38 -19.69 13.95
C SER A 4 -87.10 -18.85 14.16
N ASN A 5 -85.99 -19.16 13.48
CA ASN A 5 -85.54 -18.63 12.17
C ASN A 5 -85.37 -17.10 12.08
N ALA A 6 -84.11 -16.66 11.93
CA ALA A 6 -83.70 -15.58 11.02
C ALA A 6 -82.16 -15.54 10.91
N PHE A 7 -81.61 -16.01 9.78
CA PHE A 7 -80.22 -15.78 9.36
C PHE A 7 -80.16 -14.47 8.56
N PRO A 8 -79.17 -13.59 8.79
CA PRO A 8 -78.97 -12.43 7.94
C PRO A 8 -78.19 -12.79 6.67
N THR A 9 -78.68 -12.21 5.59
CA THR A 9 -78.34 -12.36 4.18
C THR A 9 -76.90 -11.93 3.87
N GLU A 10 -76.22 -12.76 3.09
CA GLU A 10 -74.93 -12.48 2.46
C GLU A 10 -75.02 -11.24 1.57
N CYS A 11 -74.17 -10.24 1.86
CA CYS A 11 -73.96 -9.08 1.00
C CYS A 11 -72.68 -9.34 0.18
N THR A 12 -72.86 -9.90 -1.02
CA THR A 12 -71.79 -10.12 -2.02
C THR A 12 -71.38 -8.79 -2.64
N SER A 13 -70.47 -8.09 -1.95
CA SER A 13 -69.72 -6.96 -2.50
C SER A 13 -68.72 -7.47 -3.54
N SER A 14 -69.07 -7.31 -4.82
CA SER A 14 -68.20 -7.41 -6.00
C SER A 14 -66.93 -6.56 -5.81
N ALA A 15 -65.84 -7.19 -5.36
CA ALA A 15 -64.50 -6.62 -5.35
C ALA A 15 -63.97 -6.55 -6.80
N GLN A 16 -64.22 -5.42 -7.46
CA GLN A 16 -63.51 -5.07 -8.69
C GLN A 16 -62.02 -4.99 -8.38
N HIS A 17 -61.25 -5.92 -8.96
CA HIS A 17 -59.80 -5.91 -9.01
C HIS A 17 -59.30 -4.66 -9.76
N GLN A 18 -59.16 -3.55 -9.05
CA GLN A 18 -58.28 -2.47 -9.47
C GLN A 18 -56.84 -2.93 -9.21
N HIS A 19 -56.21 -3.50 -10.24
CA HIS A 19 -54.75 -3.56 -10.33
C HIS A 19 -54.21 -2.12 -10.36
N ARG A 20 -54.07 -1.53 -9.16
CA ARG A 20 -53.31 -0.30 -8.96
C ARG A 20 -51.87 -0.62 -9.36
N ASN A 21 -51.46 -0.07 -10.50
CA ASN A 21 -50.08 0.15 -10.88
C ASN A 21 -49.39 1.05 -9.82
N ASN A 22 -49.13 0.50 -8.63
CA ASN A 22 -48.12 1.03 -7.73
C ASN A 22 -46.76 0.76 -8.38
N LYS A 23 -46.42 1.54 -9.41
CA LYS A 23 -45.03 1.77 -9.77
C LYS A 23 -44.41 2.36 -8.51
N PHE A 24 -43.72 1.51 -7.76
CA PHE A 24 -42.90 1.89 -6.61
C PHE A 24 -41.87 2.91 -7.10
N ALA A 25 -42.25 4.19 -7.08
CA ALA A 25 -41.30 5.26 -7.11
C ALA A 25 -40.53 5.17 -5.80
N PHE A 26 -39.46 4.37 -5.80
CA PHE A 26 -38.36 4.52 -4.86
C PHE A 26 -37.74 5.89 -5.15
N LEU A 27 -38.45 6.94 -4.75
CA LEU A 27 -37.89 8.29 -4.70
C LEU A 27 -36.76 8.19 -3.69
N ALA A 28 -35.53 8.17 -4.21
CA ALA A 28 -34.35 8.22 -3.39
C ALA A 28 -34.53 9.41 -2.44
N LYS A 29 -34.61 9.14 -1.14
CA LYS A 29 -34.66 10.21 -0.15
C LYS A 29 -33.37 11.02 -0.34
N PRO A 30 -33.44 12.32 -0.64
CA PRO A 30 -32.25 13.12 -0.78
C PRO A 30 -31.52 13.10 0.56
N CYS A 31 -30.36 12.43 0.61
CA CYS A 31 -29.58 12.26 1.83
C CYS A 31 -28.81 13.52 2.22
N TRP A 32 -28.68 14.49 1.32
CA TRP A 32 -28.00 15.77 1.56
C TRP A 32 -28.71 16.91 0.82
N ALA A 33 -28.98 17.99 1.55
CA ALA A 33 -29.58 19.20 1.01
C ALA A 33 -28.48 20.28 0.87
N PRO A 34 -27.99 20.55 -0.35
CA PRO A 34 -26.94 21.54 -0.55
C PRO A 34 -27.39 22.93 -0.05
N GLY A 35 -26.47 23.69 0.53
CA GLY A 35 -26.73 25.05 1.02
C GLY A 35 -27.39 25.17 2.40
N ARG A 36 -27.75 24.06 3.06
CA ARG A 36 -28.34 24.09 4.41
C ARG A 36 -27.33 24.33 5.54
N ILE A 37 -26.06 23.97 5.32
CA ILE A 37 -24.99 24.09 6.31
C ILE A 37 -23.72 24.60 5.65
N SER A 38 -22.97 25.45 6.37
CA SER A 38 -21.68 25.94 5.88
C SER A 38 -20.57 24.91 6.09
N HIS A 39 -19.60 24.88 5.18
CA HIS A 39 -18.45 23.98 5.27
C HIS A 39 -17.67 24.14 6.59
N THR A 40 -17.57 25.37 7.11
CA THR A 40 -16.90 25.67 8.38
C THR A 40 -17.61 25.00 9.57
N ILE A 41 -18.94 24.97 9.58
CA ILE A 41 -19.71 24.31 10.64
C ILE A 41 -19.51 22.79 10.56
N VAL A 42 -19.50 22.21 9.36
CA VAL A 42 -19.24 20.77 9.17
C VAL A 42 -17.83 20.40 9.66
N ILE A 43 -16.80 21.18 9.30
CA ILE A 43 -15.43 20.95 9.79
C ILE A 43 -15.39 21.02 11.32
N LYS A 44 -16.00 22.06 11.90
CA LYS A 44 -16.02 22.26 13.35
C LYS A 44 -16.72 21.09 14.06
N TYR A 45 -17.90 20.68 13.55
CA TYR A 45 -18.63 19.52 14.08
C TYR A 45 -17.76 18.27 14.06
N LEU A 46 -17.19 17.93 12.90
CA LEU A 46 -16.35 16.76 12.73
C LEU A 46 -15.12 16.78 13.64
N TYR A 47 -14.53 17.96 13.84
CA TYR A 47 -13.42 18.17 14.75
C TYR A 47 -13.83 17.93 16.21
N ASP A 48 -14.90 18.58 16.66
CA ASP A 48 -15.40 18.48 18.04
C ASP A 48 -15.83 17.05 18.37
N THR A 49 -16.57 16.38 17.46
CA THR A 49 -16.94 14.97 17.63
C THR A 49 -15.74 14.04 17.56
N GLY A 50 -14.79 14.29 16.66
CA GLY A 50 -13.57 13.49 16.55
C GLY A 50 -12.73 13.56 17.81
N LYS A 51 -12.61 14.75 18.41
CA LYS A 51 -11.94 14.95 19.70
C LYS A 51 -12.62 14.13 20.81
N PHE A 52 -13.94 14.24 20.94
CA PHE A 52 -14.70 13.48 21.93
C PHE A 52 -14.55 11.96 21.74
N LEU A 53 -14.71 11.46 20.52
CA LEU A 53 -14.59 10.03 20.22
C LEU A 53 -13.17 9.51 20.48
N ASN A 54 -12.15 10.35 20.28
CA ASN A 54 -10.77 10.02 20.62
C ASN A 54 -10.54 9.90 22.13
N GLU A 55 -11.11 10.81 22.91
CA GLU A 55 -11.06 10.75 24.37
C GLU A 55 -11.78 9.49 24.87
N TYR A 56 -12.95 9.17 24.29
CA TYR A 56 -13.68 7.94 24.59
C TYR A 56 -12.85 6.69 24.24
N LEU A 57 -12.22 6.65 23.05
CA LEU A 57 -11.34 5.56 22.65
C LEU A 57 -10.17 5.36 23.62
N LYS A 58 -9.54 6.44 24.09
CA LYS A 58 -8.46 6.37 25.08
C LYS A 58 -8.94 5.74 26.38
N GLN A 59 -10.11 6.16 26.88
CA GLN A 59 -10.72 5.58 28.09
C GLN A 59 -11.04 4.09 27.91
N CYS A 60 -11.55 3.67 26.75
CA CYS A 60 -11.80 2.27 26.46
C CYS A 60 -10.49 1.45 26.42
N LYS A 61 -9.42 1.99 25.83
CA LYS A 61 -8.11 1.32 25.79
C LYS A 61 -7.47 1.15 27.17
N GLU A 62 -7.69 2.10 28.08
CA GLU A 62 -7.21 2.02 29.46
C GLU A 62 -7.94 0.93 30.26
N GLN A 63 -9.23 0.71 29.98
CA GLN A 63 -10.03 -0.32 30.64
C GLN A 63 -9.79 -1.72 30.06
N ASP A 64 -9.53 -1.81 28.76
CA ASP A 64 -9.19 -3.05 28.07
C ASP A 64 -7.67 -3.26 28.08
N VAL A 65 -7.13 -3.69 29.23
CA VAL A 65 -5.69 -3.97 29.48
C VAL A 65 -5.07 -4.88 28.40
N THR A 66 -5.90 -5.65 27.70
CA THR A 66 -5.52 -6.52 26.58
C THR A 66 -5.17 -5.78 25.29
N TYR A 67 -5.54 -4.50 25.14
CA TYR A 67 -5.31 -3.72 23.91
C TYR A 67 -3.94 -3.01 23.87
N ALA A 68 -3.29 -2.83 25.03
CA ALA A 68 -2.25 -1.82 25.22
C ALA A 68 -0.84 -2.13 24.67
N SER A 69 -0.54 -3.34 24.18
CA SER A 69 0.87 -3.78 24.21
C SER A 69 1.66 -3.91 22.90
N LEU A 70 1.15 -3.60 21.69
CA LEU A 70 1.93 -3.99 20.48
C LEU A 70 2.04 -3.02 19.29
N SER A 71 1.49 -1.79 19.28
CA SER A 71 1.77 -0.89 18.14
C SER A 71 1.58 0.61 18.32
N ASP A 72 0.82 1.07 19.31
CA ASP A 72 0.35 2.47 19.29
C ASP A 72 1.31 3.47 19.95
N GLN A 73 2.22 3.02 20.82
CA GLN A 73 3.23 3.92 21.42
C GLN A 73 4.35 4.32 20.45
N ASP A 74 4.64 3.50 19.45
CA ASP A 74 5.61 3.86 18.41
C ASP A 74 5.01 4.80 17.36
N ASP A 75 3.69 4.92 17.27
CA ASP A 75 3.03 5.73 16.24
C ASP A 75 3.15 7.26 16.45
N GLU A 76 3.41 7.70 17.67
CA GLU A 76 3.53 9.14 18.01
C GLU A 76 4.94 9.70 17.84
N LEU A 77 5.99 8.86 17.78
CA LEU A 77 7.39 9.32 17.77
C LEU A 77 8.05 9.34 16.39
N TRP A 78 7.38 8.87 15.33
CA TRP A 78 7.91 8.93 13.96
C TRP A 78 7.73 10.31 13.35
N TYR A 79 8.71 11.18 13.62
CA TYR A 79 9.18 12.32 12.81
C TYR A 79 8.34 12.64 11.56
N ARG A 80 7.20 13.32 11.73
CA ARG A 80 6.63 14.11 10.64
C ARG A 80 7.53 15.33 10.48
N PRO A 81 8.29 15.51 9.38
CA PRO A 81 8.89 16.81 9.10
C PRO A 81 7.74 17.81 9.11
N GLN A 82 7.80 18.81 10.01
CA GLN A 82 6.76 19.81 10.33
C GLN A 82 5.74 19.96 9.19
N ARG A 83 4.78 19.04 9.11
CA ARG A 83 3.64 19.22 8.22
C ARG A 83 2.87 20.28 8.97
N GLN A 84 2.86 21.47 8.39
CA GLN A 84 1.97 22.59 8.71
C GLN A 84 0.76 22.03 9.44
N GLN A 85 0.55 22.48 10.68
CA GLN A 85 -0.42 21.98 11.64
C GLN A 85 -1.79 21.76 10.98
N ASN A 86 -1.94 20.64 10.29
CA ASN A 86 -3.19 20.28 9.70
C ASN A 86 -4.10 20.04 10.89
N PRO A 87 -5.32 20.60 10.88
CA PRO A 87 -6.23 20.45 11.98
C PRO A 87 -6.31 18.96 12.34
N PRO A 88 -6.33 18.62 13.65
CA PRO A 88 -6.41 17.25 14.14
C PRO A 88 -7.42 16.48 13.31
N THR A 89 -6.89 15.50 12.57
CA THR A 89 -7.69 14.72 11.65
C THR A 89 -8.52 13.77 12.49
N ILE A 90 -9.80 13.62 12.14
CA ILE A 90 -10.64 12.56 12.71
C ILE A 90 -9.86 11.24 12.65
N THR A 91 -9.87 10.49 13.75
CA THR A 91 -9.14 9.23 13.81
C THR A 91 -9.66 8.23 12.79
N ARG A 92 -8.78 7.31 12.40
CA ARG A 92 -9.09 6.30 11.39
C ARG A 92 -10.18 5.34 11.86
N GLU A 93 -10.44 5.29 13.15
CA GLU A 93 -11.44 4.46 13.81
C GLU A 93 -12.84 5.08 13.78
N CYS A 94 -12.98 6.37 13.47
CA CYS A 94 -14.30 7.01 13.39
C CYS A 94 -14.90 6.84 11.98
N ASP A 95 -16.17 6.44 11.92
CA ASP A 95 -16.96 6.39 10.69
C ASP A 95 -17.49 7.78 10.36
N ARG A 96 -16.76 8.49 9.49
CA ARG A 96 -17.08 9.87 9.10
C ARG A 96 -18.44 9.99 8.42
N ASP A 97 -18.81 9.00 7.62
CA ASP A 97 -20.07 9.03 6.86
C ASP A 97 -21.25 8.94 7.82
N ARG A 98 -21.18 8.07 8.85
CA ARG A 98 -22.21 8.01 9.90
C ARG A 98 -22.36 9.29 10.70
N LEU A 99 -21.26 9.98 11.01
CA LEU A 99 -21.32 11.27 11.72
C LEU A 99 -22.03 12.32 10.86
N LEU A 100 -21.73 12.34 9.57
CA LEU A 100 -22.37 13.23 8.62
C LEU A 100 -23.85 12.90 8.46
N ASP A 101 -24.22 11.62 8.38
CA ASP A 101 -25.61 11.18 8.34
C ASP A 101 -26.37 11.59 9.62
N GLU A 102 -25.75 11.49 10.80
CA GLU A 102 -26.38 11.92 12.05
C GLU A 102 -26.61 13.43 12.09
N LEU A 103 -25.66 14.21 11.56
CA LEU A 103 -25.83 15.65 11.39
C LEU A 103 -27.00 15.98 10.47
N HIS A 104 -27.14 15.27 9.35
CA HIS A 104 -28.29 15.40 8.46
C HIS A 104 -29.61 15.03 9.16
N ASN A 105 -29.64 13.91 9.88
CA ASN A 105 -30.82 13.41 10.61
C ASN A 105 -31.26 14.34 11.76
N CYS A 106 -30.40 15.25 12.18
CA CYS A 106 -30.70 16.27 13.19
C CYS A 106 -30.97 17.65 12.57
N ASP A 107 -31.40 17.71 11.31
CA ASP A 107 -31.66 18.95 10.57
C ASP A 107 -30.47 19.92 10.59
N TYR A 108 -29.25 19.37 10.55
CA TYR A 108 -27.99 20.11 10.63
C TYR A 108 -27.75 20.85 11.97
N SER A 109 -28.49 20.49 13.03
CA SER A 109 -28.25 20.96 14.40
C SER A 109 -27.04 20.26 15.03
N VAL A 110 -25.93 20.99 15.14
CA VAL A 110 -24.67 20.50 15.72
C VAL A 110 -24.84 20.01 17.15
N THR A 111 -25.57 20.75 17.99
CA THR A 111 -25.77 20.41 19.40
C THR A 111 -26.56 19.11 19.57
N SER A 112 -27.64 18.96 18.80
CA SER A 112 -28.47 17.75 18.80
C SER A 112 -27.70 16.53 18.27
N ALA A 113 -26.94 16.70 17.18
CA ALA A 113 -26.13 15.63 16.61
C ALA A 113 -25.02 15.20 17.59
N MET A 114 -24.31 16.14 18.21
CA MET A 114 -23.31 15.83 19.24
C MET A 114 -23.92 15.08 20.42
N GLN A 115 -25.07 15.51 20.93
CA GLN A 115 -25.74 14.83 22.04
C GLN A 115 -26.04 13.36 21.72
N LYS A 116 -26.48 13.06 20.50
CA LYS A 116 -26.68 11.66 20.07
C LYS A 116 -25.38 10.87 19.95
N VAL A 117 -24.30 11.49 19.48
CA VAL A 117 -22.96 10.87 19.46
C VAL A 117 -22.49 10.57 20.89
N HIS A 118 -22.72 11.47 21.84
CA HIS A 118 -22.40 11.26 23.27
C HIS A 118 -23.19 10.11 23.89
N LEU A 119 -24.45 9.92 23.50
CA LEU A 119 -25.30 8.84 24.02
C LEU A 119 -24.86 7.45 23.54
N ASN A 120 -24.30 7.34 22.32
CA ASN A 120 -23.88 6.06 21.76
C ASN A 120 -22.59 6.17 20.93
N PRO A 121 -21.42 6.41 21.58
CA PRO A 121 -20.16 6.65 20.87
C PRO A 121 -19.67 5.42 20.08
N THR A 122 -19.94 4.20 20.57
CA THR A 122 -19.49 2.96 19.93
C THR A 122 -20.11 2.75 18.54
N TYR A 123 -21.31 3.26 18.29
CA TYR A 123 -21.98 3.16 16.99
C TYR A 123 -21.24 3.91 15.86
N TYR A 124 -20.49 4.96 16.20
CA TYR A 124 -19.72 5.77 15.25
C TYR A 124 -18.27 5.32 15.12
N LEU A 125 -17.88 4.25 15.82
CA LEU A 125 -16.53 3.73 15.83
C LEU A 125 -16.48 2.36 15.15
N THR A 126 -15.55 2.18 14.22
CA THR A 126 -15.22 0.88 13.65
C THR A 126 -14.25 0.15 14.58
N LEU A 127 -14.77 -0.36 15.68
CA LEU A 127 -13.99 -1.08 16.69
C LEU A 127 -13.72 -2.52 16.24
N TRP A 128 -12.47 -2.94 16.42
CA TRP A 128 -11.99 -4.29 16.19
C TRP A 128 -11.30 -4.79 17.44
N SER A 129 -11.83 -5.86 18.02
CA SER A 129 -11.19 -6.54 19.14
C SER A 129 -9.89 -7.20 18.72
N TYR A 130 -9.01 -7.46 19.68
CA TYR A 130 -7.74 -8.14 19.42
C TYR A 130 -7.94 -9.54 18.80
N ALA A 131 -8.93 -10.29 19.27
CA ALA A 131 -9.27 -11.60 18.74
C ALA A 131 -9.70 -11.52 17.27
N GLU A 132 -10.54 -10.54 16.90
CA GLU A 132 -10.98 -10.35 15.52
C GLU A 132 -9.82 -9.95 14.60
N LYS A 133 -8.93 -9.06 15.05
CA LYS A 133 -7.72 -8.68 14.29
C LYS A 133 -6.83 -9.90 14.03
N ASN A 134 -6.63 -10.74 15.05
CA ASN A 134 -5.83 -11.96 14.91
C ASN A 134 -6.48 -12.98 13.97
N GLN A 135 -7.80 -13.14 14.04
CA GLN A 135 -8.55 -13.99 13.10
C GLN A 135 -8.43 -13.45 11.67
N PHE A 136 -8.55 -12.14 11.49
CA PHE A 136 -8.34 -11.49 10.20
C PHE A 136 -6.93 -11.74 9.67
N ASP A 137 -5.89 -11.57 10.50
CA ASP A 137 -4.49 -11.77 10.09
C ASP A 137 -4.14 -13.22 9.80
N ALA A 138 -4.71 -14.15 10.56
CA ALA A 138 -4.59 -15.57 10.28
C ALA A 138 -5.26 -15.93 8.95
N GLY A 139 -6.48 -15.42 8.72
CA GLY A 139 -7.22 -15.61 7.47
C GLY A 139 -6.49 -14.99 6.26
N SER A 140 -6.00 -13.76 6.40
CA SER A 140 -5.30 -13.03 5.34
C SER A 140 -4.03 -13.77 4.89
N ARG A 141 -3.25 -14.29 5.86
CA ARG A 141 -2.08 -15.14 5.59
C ARG A 141 -2.46 -16.48 4.94
N ARG A 142 -3.51 -17.14 5.42
CA ARG A 142 -3.93 -18.46 4.93
C ARG A 142 -4.51 -18.41 3.51
N TYR A 143 -5.25 -17.36 3.17
CA TYR A 143 -5.99 -17.25 1.92
C TYR A 143 -5.42 -16.20 0.96
N CYS A 144 -4.14 -15.82 1.14
CA CYS A 144 -3.41 -14.89 0.27
C CYS A 144 -4.17 -13.60 -0.05
N GLY A 145 -4.85 -13.02 0.94
CA GLY A 145 -5.60 -11.77 0.78
C GLY A 145 -7.01 -11.89 0.17
N SER A 146 -7.54 -13.10 -0.08
CA SER A 146 -8.93 -13.27 -0.51
C SER A 146 -9.92 -12.87 0.59
N LEU A 147 -10.36 -11.62 0.61
CA LEU A 147 -11.22 -11.05 1.65
C LEU A 147 -12.52 -11.84 1.86
N ARG A 148 -13.14 -12.33 0.78
CA ARG A 148 -14.34 -13.19 0.85
C ARG A 148 -14.14 -14.45 1.70
N MET A 149 -12.93 -15.01 1.71
CA MET A 149 -12.58 -16.17 2.53
C MET A 149 -12.19 -15.76 3.95
N VAL A 150 -11.57 -14.59 4.11
CA VAL A 150 -11.29 -14.00 5.43
C VAL A 150 -12.57 -13.72 6.21
N THR A 151 -13.63 -13.24 5.55
CA THR A 151 -14.96 -13.02 6.17
C THR A 151 -15.49 -14.28 6.84
N LYS A 152 -15.30 -15.46 6.25
CA LYS A 152 -15.72 -16.73 6.85
C LYS A 152 -14.94 -17.08 8.14
N GLY A 153 -13.74 -16.50 8.32
CA GLY A 153 -12.90 -16.69 9.50
C GLY A 153 -13.14 -15.68 10.62
N VAL A 154 -13.90 -14.62 10.37
CA VAL A 154 -14.24 -13.57 11.35
C VAL A 154 -15.77 -13.42 11.40
N PRO A 155 -16.49 -14.35 12.06
CA PRO A 155 -17.95 -14.41 11.98
C PRO A 155 -18.66 -13.26 12.69
N THR A 156 -17.96 -12.50 13.53
CA THR A 156 -18.50 -11.33 14.25
C THR A 156 -18.63 -10.09 13.38
N LYS A 157 -17.99 -10.07 12.21
CA LYS A 157 -17.93 -8.92 11.30
C LYS A 157 -18.60 -9.21 9.97
N VAL A 158 -19.27 -8.21 9.42
CA VAL A 158 -19.90 -8.31 8.09
C VAL A 158 -18.83 -8.15 7.00
N GLU A 159 -19.05 -8.72 5.82
CA GLU A 159 -18.13 -8.60 4.67
C GLU A 159 -17.73 -7.14 4.38
N LYS A 160 -18.69 -6.20 4.45
CA LYS A 160 -18.41 -4.76 4.30
C LYS A 160 -17.37 -4.26 5.30
N GLU A 161 -17.45 -4.67 6.56
CA GLU A 161 -16.52 -4.22 7.62
C GLU A 161 -15.14 -4.86 7.44
N ILE A 162 -15.07 -6.10 6.95
CA ILE A 162 -13.82 -6.81 6.61
C ILE A 162 -13.08 -6.05 5.50
N VAL A 163 -13.81 -5.65 4.46
CA VAL A 163 -13.27 -4.86 3.35
C VAL A 163 -12.81 -3.50 3.83
N ASP A 164 -13.66 -2.79 4.58
CA ASP A 164 -13.34 -1.48 5.13
C ASP A 164 -12.07 -1.52 6.00
N TYR A 165 -11.97 -2.54 6.87
CA TYR A 165 -10.80 -2.76 7.71
C TYR A 165 -9.52 -3.02 6.91
N HIS A 166 -9.61 -3.80 5.83
CA HIS A 166 -8.47 -4.08 4.96
C HIS A 166 -7.89 -2.80 4.34
N TYR A 167 -8.76 -1.95 3.78
CA TYR A 167 -8.31 -0.74 3.09
C TYR A 167 -7.92 0.39 4.07
N ARG A 168 -8.65 0.59 5.18
CA ARG A 168 -8.36 1.65 6.15
C ARG A 168 -7.11 1.36 6.98
N PHE A 169 -6.96 0.14 7.46
CA PHE A 169 -5.91 -0.20 8.42
C PHE A 169 -4.80 -1.03 7.78
N LYS A 170 -5.11 -2.18 7.17
CA LYS A 170 -4.06 -3.14 6.76
C LYS A 170 -3.12 -2.65 5.69
N ILE A 171 -3.62 -2.04 4.62
CA ILE A 171 -2.75 -1.52 3.55
C ILE A 171 -1.83 -0.43 4.11
N THR A 172 -2.37 0.44 4.95
CA THR A 172 -1.58 1.52 5.55
C THR A 172 -0.51 0.99 6.50
N ASP A 173 -0.84 -0.03 7.30
CA ASP A 173 0.12 -0.69 8.19
C ASP A 173 1.23 -1.39 7.40
N GLN A 174 0.89 -2.05 6.29
CA GLN A 174 1.88 -2.68 5.40
C GLN A 174 2.82 -1.64 4.80
N PHE A 175 2.28 -0.51 4.34
CA PHE A 175 3.10 0.58 3.81
C PHE A 175 4.02 1.19 4.87
N ARG A 176 3.51 1.40 6.08
CA ARG A 176 4.30 1.89 7.21
C ARG A 176 5.46 0.94 7.55
N ARG A 177 5.20 -0.36 7.66
CA ARG A 177 6.23 -1.39 7.90
C ARG A 177 7.26 -1.42 6.78
N TYR A 178 6.84 -1.22 5.54
CA TYR A 178 7.75 -1.16 4.40
C TYR A 178 8.68 0.06 4.48
N GLU A 179 8.16 1.25 4.82
CA GLU A 179 8.97 2.45 5.02
C GLU A 179 9.94 2.31 6.20
N GLU A 180 9.50 1.69 7.29
CA GLU A 180 10.33 1.39 8.44
C GLU A 180 11.47 0.43 8.08
N GLN A 181 11.18 -0.64 7.36
CA GLN A 181 12.19 -1.59 6.89
C GLN A 181 13.22 -0.92 5.97
N LYS A 182 12.79 -0.02 5.08
CA LYS A 182 13.70 0.79 4.25
C LYS A 182 14.60 1.69 5.09
N ARG A 183 14.05 2.32 6.13
CA ARG A 183 14.80 3.19 7.03
C ARG A 183 15.83 2.39 7.84
N GLU A 184 15.43 1.26 8.39
CA GLU A 184 16.32 0.38 9.14
C GLU A 184 17.47 -0.12 8.25
N GLN A 185 17.16 -0.50 7.01
CA GLN A 185 18.17 -0.88 6.04
C GLN A 185 19.14 0.27 5.73
N ALA A 186 18.65 1.49 5.55
CA ALA A 186 19.51 2.66 5.34
C ALA A 186 20.42 2.93 6.56
N GLN A 187 19.90 2.78 7.77
CA GLN A 187 20.69 2.92 9.01
C GLN A 187 21.78 1.85 9.10
N ARG A 188 21.46 0.58 8.77
CA ARG A 188 22.45 -0.50 8.73
C ARG A 188 23.57 -0.21 7.73
N MET A 189 23.23 0.27 6.53
CA MET A 189 24.22 0.66 5.52
C MET A 189 25.09 1.83 5.96
N MET A 190 24.53 2.82 6.69
CA MET A 190 25.28 3.94 7.24
C MET A 190 26.28 3.49 8.31
N VAL A 191 25.83 2.64 9.25
CA VAL A 191 26.70 2.07 10.30
C VAL A 191 27.83 1.24 9.69
N GLU A 192 27.54 0.45 8.65
CA GLU A 192 28.55 -0.31 7.93
C GLU A 192 29.56 0.59 7.20
N ALA A 193 29.08 1.66 6.56
CA ALA A 193 29.96 2.65 5.93
C ALA A 193 30.88 3.34 6.95
N ASP A 194 30.35 3.72 8.12
CA ASP A 194 31.12 4.32 9.22
C ASP A 194 32.15 3.34 9.79
N ALA A 195 31.79 2.06 9.94
CA ALA A 195 32.72 1.01 10.37
C ALA A 195 33.89 0.85 9.38
N ARG A 196 33.60 0.80 8.07
CA ARG A 196 34.63 0.72 7.01
C ARG A 196 35.56 1.94 7.03
N LEU A 197 35.03 3.14 7.28
CA LEU A 197 35.86 4.35 7.43
C LEU A 197 36.80 4.23 8.63
N ARG A 198 36.32 3.78 9.80
CA ARG A 198 37.14 3.60 11.01
C ARG A 198 38.25 2.55 10.85
N GLU A 199 37.96 1.44 10.17
CA GLU A 199 38.97 0.43 9.84
C GLU A 199 40.07 1.01 8.95
N ASN A 200 39.68 1.75 7.89
CA ASN A 200 40.64 2.41 6.99
C ASN A 200 41.53 3.45 7.71
N PHE A 201 41.01 4.18 8.70
CA PHE A 201 41.80 5.11 9.50
C PHE A 201 42.77 4.41 10.46
N SER A 202 42.38 3.28 11.04
CA SER A 202 43.22 2.51 11.97
C SER A 202 44.44 1.89 11.27
N VAL A 203 44.27 1.38 10.04
CA VAL A 203 45.37 0.80 9.25
C VAL A 203 46.46 1.83 8.93
N ARG A 204 46.11 3.11 8.75
CA ARG A 204 47.10 4.16 8.43
C ARG A 204 47.91 4.64 9.63
N LYS A 205 47.43 4.43 10.86
CA LYS A 205 48.09 4.95 12.08
C LYS A 205 49.09 3.97 12.71
N GLY A 206 49.18 2.73 12.20
CA GLY A 206 50.10 1.71 12.69
C GLY A 206 51.29 1.40 11.78
N GLY A 207 51.45 2.13 10.66
CA GLY A 207 52.44 1.86 9.63
C GLY A 207 53.45 2.99 9.45
N GLU A 208 54.11 3.40 10.53
CA GLU A 208 55.33 4.22 10.44
C GLU A 208 56.43 3.53 11.25
N ALA A 209 56.89 2.39 10.72
CA ALA A 209 58.26 1.94 10.86
C ALA A 209 58.53 0.91 9.75
N ASP A 210 59.09 1.45 8.68
CA ASP A 210 59.99 0.77 7.76
C ASP A 210 59.40 0.00 6.55
N SER A 211 59.99 0.36 5.40
CA SER A 211 60.09 -0.40 4.15
C SER A 211 58.92 -0.40 3.16
N GLY A 212 59.17 0.25 2.02
CA GLY A 212 58.97 -0.42 0.73
C GLY A 212 57.76 0.02 -0.08
N LEU A 213 57.99 1.06 -0.88
CA LEU A 213 57.17 1.52 -2.00
C LEU A 213 56.82 0.36 -2.96
N ILE A 214 55.59 -0.19 -2.91
CA ILE A 214 55.00 -0.96 -4.03
C ILE A 214 53.59 -0.46 -4.31
N LEU A 215 53.48 0.18 -5.47
CA LEU A 215 52.29 0.70 -6.09
C LEU A 215 51.61 -0.42 -6.91
N GLY A 216 50.45 -0.89 -6.48
CA GLY A 216 49.59 -1.84 -7.21
C GLY A 216 48.66 -2.55 -6.21
N GLY A 217 47.39 -2.23 -6.07
CA GLY A 217 46.40 -1.95 -7.11
C GLY A 217 45.50 -3.17 -7.24
N SER A 218 44.39 -3.21 -6.49
CA SER A 218 43.15 -3.95 -6.81
C SER A 218 42.09 -3.68 -5.74
N ILE A 219 41.20 -2.74 -6.03
CA ILE A 219 40.00 -2.49 -5.24
C ILE A 219 38.92 -3.43 -5.78
N ALA A 220 38.69 -4.55 -5.11
CA ALA A 220 37.59 -5.45 -5.40
C ALA A 220 36.28 -4.80 -4.92
N GLY A 221 35.43 -4.41 -5.88
CA GLY A 221 34.12 -3.85 -5.62
C GLY A 221 33.17 -4.88 -4.99
N ALA A 222 32.67 -4.57 -3.80
CA ALA A 222 31.61 -5.34 -3.14
C ALA A 222 30.26 -5.03 -3.80
N THR A 223 29.77 -5.97 -4.61
CA THR A 223 28.46 -5.93 -5.26
C THR A 223 27.35 -6.21 -4.24
N GLY A 224 26.66 -5.15 -3.78
CA GLY A 224 25.48 -5.25 -2.91
C GLY A 224 24.21 -5.52 -3.72
N GLY A 225 23.81 -6.78 -3.84
CA GLY A 225 22.54 -7.19 -4.44
C GLY A 225 21.45 -7.34 -3.38
N ASN A 226 20.45 -6.45 -3.40
CA ASN A 226 19.24 -6.55 -2.56
C ASN A 226 18.04 -7.01 -3.41
N GLY A 227 17.63 -8.26 -3.22
CA GLY A 227 16.32 -8.75 -3.64
C GLY A 227 15.59 -9.33 -2.42
N PHE A 228 14.48 -8.71 -2.00
CA PHE A 228 13.62 -9.27 -0.95
C PHE A 228 12.20 -9.45 -1.47
N SER A 229 11.84 -10.72 -1.60
CA SER A 229 10.47 -11.22 -1.75
C SER A 229 9.87 -11.42 -0.35
N SER A 230 8.66 -10.90 -0.16
CA SER A 230 7.85 -11.07 1.03
C SER A 230 7.33 -12.52 1.15
N GLY A 231 7.71 -13.20 2.24
CA GLY A 231 7.21 -14.54 2.59
C GLY A 231 7.14 -14.70 4.10
N SER A 232 5.97 -14.40 4.67
CA SER A 232 5.66 -14.62 6.09
C SER A 232 5.30 -16.08 6.33
N GLY A 233 6.04 -16.78 7.20
CA GLY A 233 5.78 -18.18 7.54
C GLY A 233 6.58 -18.64 8.75
N GLY A 234 6.08 -18.33 9.95
CA GLY A 234 6.57 -18.91 11.20
C GLY A 234 6.12 -20.37 11.32
N GLY A 235 7.08 -21.28 11.44
CA GLY A 235 6.85 -22.71 11.64
C GLY A 235 8.13 -23.39 12.08
N ASN A 236 8.27 -23.55 13.39
CA ASN A 236 9.41 -24.15 14.06
C ASN A 236 9.53 -25.64 13.69
N THR A 237 10.42 -26.00 12.76
CA THR A 237 10.95 -27.36 12.60
C THR A 237 12.33 -27.26 11.95
N GLN A 238 13.32 -27.90 12.55
CA GLN A 238 14.69 -28.00 12.02
C GLN A 238 14.67 -28.61 10.62
N LYS A 239 14.68 -27.77 9.59
CA LYS A 239 14.84 -28.15 8.19
C LYS A 239 16.16 -27.63 7.68
N LYS A 240 17.06 -28.57 7.41
CA LYS A 240 18.18 -28.51 6.47
C LYS A 240 18.10 -27.28 5.55
N LEU A 241 18.98 -26.29 5.78
CA LEU A 241 19.17 -25.11 4.95
C LEU A 241 19.32 -25.55 3.48
N ARG A 242 18.23 -25.50 2.73
CA ARG A 242 18.30 -25.42 1.27
C ARG A 242 18.53 -23.94 0.99
N ASN A 243 19.61 -23.63 0.29
CA ASN A 243 19.88 -22.29 -0.25
C ASN A 243 18.68 -21.85 -1.12
N ILE A 244 17.76 -21.10 -0.52
CA ILE A 244 16.71 -20.37 -1.25
C ILE A 244 17.33 -19.04 -1.66
N THR A 245 18.21 -19.10 -2.67
CA THR A 245 18.63 -17.94 -3.47
C THR A 245 18.22 -18.15 -4.92
N SER A 246 17.07 -18.79 -5.13
CA SER A 246 16.42 -18.84 -6.44
C SER A 246 15.75 -17.47 -6.68
N ILE A 247 16.55 -16.46 -6.97
CA ILE A 247 16.08 -15.27 -7.68
C ILE A 247 15.35 -15.79 -8.91
N GLY A 248 14.05 -15.49 -9.04
CA GLY A 248 13.27 -15.99 -10.17
C GLY A 248 13.93 -15.59 -11.49
N ALA A 249 13.89 -16.44 -12.50
CA ALA A 249 14.57 -16.20 -13.78
C ALA A 249 14.23 -14.83 -14.42
N THR A 250 13.05 -14.28 -14.14
CA THR A 250 12.66 -12.92 -14.54
C THR A 250 13.44 -11.84 -13.81
N GLU A 251 13.63 -11.98 -12.51
CA GLU A 251 14.35 -11.00 -11.69
C GLU A 251 15.86 -11.05 -11.99
N GLN A 252 16.40 -12.24 -12.22
CA GLN A 252 17.79 -12.39 -12.67
C GLN A 252 18.02 -11.69 -14.01
N ARG A 253 17.11 -11.84 -14.98
CA ARG A 253 17.18 -11.13 -16.27
C ARG A 253 17.10 -9.61 -16.09
N ARG A 254 16.28 -9.13 -15.15
CA ARG A 254 16.17 -7.69 -14.83
C ARG A 254 17.49 -7.15 -14.27
N HIS A 255 18.11 -7.85 -13.33
CA HIS A 255 19.42 -7.45 -12.80
C HIS A 255 20.49 -7.41 -13.88
N VAL A 256 20.60 -8.45 -14.72
CA VAL A 256 21.58 -8.49 -15.80
C VAL A 256 21.36 -7.36 -16.82
N ALA A 257 20.10 -7.01 -17.12
CA ALA A 257 19.78 -5.87 -17.97
C ALA A 257 20.13 -4.53 -17.31
N GLN A 258 19.90 -4.39 -16.00
CA GLN A 258 20.28 -3.20 -15.25
C GLN A 258 21.80 -2.98 -15.25
N ASP A 259 22.57 -4.02 -14.96
CA ASP A 259 24.04 -3.96 -14.94
C ASP A 259 24.58 -3.61 -16.33
N TYR A 260 23.98 -4.18 -17.38
CA TYR A 260 24.30 -3.83 -18.77
C TYR A 260 24.06 -2.34 -19.06
N LEU A 261 22.91 -1.79 -18.66
CA LEU A 261 22.60 -0.37 -18.90
C LEU A 261 23.54 0.58 -18.14
N ILE A 262 23.93 0.23 -16.91
CA ILE A 262 24.93 0.98 -16.14
C ILE A 262 26.27 0.97 -16.90
N HIS A 263 26.72 -0.20 -17.35
CA HIS A 263 27.96 -0.31 -18.11
C HIS A 263 27.92 0.47 -19.43
N VAL A 264 26.81 0.39 -20.17
CA VAL A 264 26.59 1.19 -21.38
C VAL A 264 26.74 2.67 -21.09
N ARG A 265 26.09 3.18 -20.02
CA ARG A 265 26.17 4.60 -19.61
C ARG A 265 27.61 5.03 -19.37
N ASP A 266 28.37 4.20 -18.66
CA ASP A 266 29.75 4.52 -18.28
C ASP A 266 30.68 4.52 -19.51
N VAL A 267 30.44 3.65 -20.50
CA VAL A 267 31.21 3.57 -21.75
C VAL A 267 30.86 4.68 -22.76
N ILE A 268 29.57 4.94 -23.02
CA ILE A 268 29.14 5.91 -24.04
C ILE A 268 28.94 7.33 -23.51
N GLY A 269 28.96 7.48 -22.19
CA GLY A 269 28.72 8.73 -21.48
C GLY A 269 27.24 9.10 -21.37
N SER A 270 26.94 9.93 -20.37
CA SER A 270 25.56 10.28 -19.98
C SER A 270 24.72 10.89 -21.12
N LYS A 271 25.32 11.70 -22.01
CA LYS A 271 24.60 12.36 -23.10
C LYS A 271 24.07 11.37 -24.15
N HIS A 272 24.88 10.39 -24.55
CA HIS A 272 24.45 9.35 -25.50
C HIS A 272 23.54 8.33 -24.83
N TYR A 273 23.78 8.04 -23.54
CA TYR A 273 22.89 7.21 -22.75
C TYR A 273 21.46 7.77 -22.68
N LEU A 274 21.28 9.08 -22.49
CA LEU A 274 19.95 9.69 -22.51
C LEU A 274 19.23 9.51 -23.86
N ARG A 275 19.97 9.55 -24.98
CA ARG A 275 19.40 9.28 -26.31
C ARG A 275 18.96 7.82 -26.43
N LEU A 276 19.78 6.89 -25.94
CA LEU A 276 19.45 5.47 -25.88
C LEU A 276 18.18 5.22 -25.05
N VAL A 277 18.07 5.84 -23.87
CA VAL A 277 16.88 5.74 -23.01
C VAL A 277 15.63 6.30 -23.73
N ALA A 278 15.76 7.40 -24.48
CA ALA A 278 14.65 7.95 -25.25
C ALA A 278 14.16 6.97 -26.34
N VAL A 279 15.07 6.27 -27.01
CA VAL A 279 14.72 5.23 -28.00
C VAL A 279 14.01 4.04 -27.33
N LEU A 280 14.52 3.56 -26.19
CA LEU A 280 13.88 2.50 -25.41
C LEU A 280 12.47 2.91 -24.93
N LYS A 281 12.28 4.17 -24.54
CA LYS A 281 10.97 4.68 -24.11
C LYS A 281 9.97 4.67 -25.25
N ARG A 282 10.35 5.16 -26.44
CA ARG A 282 9.49 5.13 -27.64
C ARG A 282 9.06 3.71 -28.01
N TYR A 283 9.96 2.74 -27.88
CA TYR A 283 9.62 1.32 -28.06
C TYR A 283 8.56 0.85 -27.04
N HIS A 284 8.70 1.20 -25.76
CA HIS A 284 7.71 0.86 -24.73
C HIS A 284 6.36 1.55 -24.90
N GLU A 285 6.35 2.72 -25.53
CA GLU A 285 5.14 3.48 -25.89
C GLU A 285 4.44 2.89 -27.14
N GLY A 286 5.09 1.97 -27.86
CA GLY A 286 4.58 1.36 -29.10
C GLY A 286 4.88 2.17 -30.36
N ASP A 287 5.70 3.22 -30.27
CA ASP A 287 6.03 4.12 -31.38
C ASP A 287 7.18 3.62 -32.26
N LEU A 288 7.81 2.50 -31.89
CA LEU A 288 8.99 1.98 -32.56
C LEU A 288 8.93 0.46 -32.65
N ASP A 289 9.14 -0.10 -33.84
CA ASP A 289 9.21 -1.54 -34.04
C ASP A 289 10.59 -2.10 -33.63
N VAL A 290 10.63 -3.41 -33.32
CA VAL A 290 11.86 -4.09 -32.87
C VAL A 290 13.03 -3.95 -33.86
N PRO A 291 12.86 -4.08 -35.19
CA PRO A 291 13.98 -3.89 -36.13
C PRO A 291 14.57 -2.47 -36.08
N LEU A 292 13.70 -1.45 -36.03
CA LEU A 292 14.12 -0.06 -35.93
C LEU A 292 14.78 0.24 -34.57
N LEU A 293 14.31 -0.40 -33.49
CA LEU A 293 14.96 -0.34 -32.18
C LEU A 293 16.40 -0.85 -32.25
N ILE A 294 16.61 -2.01 -32.87
CA ILE A 294 17.95 -2.61 -33.02
C ILE A 294 18.85 -1.70 -33.84
N GLU A 295 18.37 -1.18 -34.96
CA GLU A 295 19.11 -0.27 -35.83
C GLU A 295 19.52 1.00 -35.07
N HIS A 296 18.57 1.67 -34.41
CA HIS A 296 18.84 2.90 -33.67
C HIS A 296 19.83 2.69 -32.51
N ILE A 297 19.69 1.61 -31.74
CA ILE A 297 20.61 1.32 -30.63
C ILE A 297 22.00 0.95 -31.16
N THR A 298 22.08 0.15 -32.22
CA THR A 298 23.37 -0.22 -32.85
C THR A 298 24.10 1.02 -33.36
N ASN A 299 23.39 1.91 -34.07
CA ASN A 299 23.93 3.17 -34.56
C ASN A 299 24.41 4.07 -33.40
N LEU A 300 23.64 4.18 -32.31
CA LEU A 300 24.02 4.96 -31.14
C LEU A 300 25.27 4.42 -30.43
N LEU A 301 25.42 3.09 -30.34
CA LEU A 301 26.58 2.46 -29.73
C LEU A 301 27.83 2.59 -30.62
N GLN A 302 27.71 2.39 -31.93
CA GLN A 302 28.82 2.50 -32.88
C GLN A 302 29.34 3.93 -33.03
N ASN A 303 28.46 4.93 -32.96
CA ASN A 303 28.81 6.35 -33.09
C ASN A 303 29.18 7.02 -31.75
N SER A 304 29.54 6.24 -30.74
CA SER A 304 29.92 6.77 -29.43
C SER A 304 31.28 7.49 -29.48
N PRO A 305 31.39 8.75 -28.98
CA PRO A 305 32.62 9.54 -29.08
C PRO A 305 33.68 9.18 -28.02
N ASN A 306 33.30 8.53 -26.92
CA ASN A 306 34.19 8.35 -25.77
C ASN A 306 35.09 7.12 -25.91
N ASN A 307 34.51 5.97 -26.28
CA ASN A 307 35.25 4.73 -26.41
C ASN A 307 34.62 3.82 -27.49
N PRO A 308 34.90 4.06 -28.78
CA PRO A 308 34.18 3.41 -29.89
C PRO A 308 34.39 1.90 -29.92
N LYS A 309 35.61 1.43 -29.61
CA LYS A 309 35.94 -0.01 -29.59
C LYS A 309 35.19 -0.76 -28.49
N GLU A 310 35.10 -0.17 -27.31
CA GLU A 310 34.37 -0.79 -26.19
C GLU A 310 32.86 -0.72 -26.42
N ALA A 311 32.36 0.39 -26.98
CA ALA A 311 30.95 0.56 -27.33
C ALA A 311 30.49 -0.43 -28.42
N GLU A 312 31.33 -0.72 -29.42
CA GLU A 312 31.06 -1.73 -30.44
C GLU A 312 30.89 -3.13 -29.82
N ALA A 313 31.71 -3.48 -28.82
CA ALA A 313 31.60 -4.75 -28.09
C ALA A 313 30.31 -4.89 -27.26
N LEU A 314 29.55 -3.80 -27.04
CA LEU A 314 28.27 -3.83 -26.36
C LEU A 314 27.11 -4.23 -27.27
N VAL A 315 27.26 -4.13 -28.61
CA VAL A 315 26.20 -4.46 -29.58
C VAL A 315 25.81 -5.94 -29.52
N PRO A 316 26.74 -6.92 -29.55
CA PRO A 316 26.36 -8.33 -29.45
C PRO A 316 25.69 -8.66 -28.11
N LYS A 317 26.12 -8.01 -27.02
CA LYS A 317 25.49 -8.15 -25.69
C LYS A 317 24.07 -7.60 -25.68
N PHE A 318 23.82 -6.45 -26.31
CA PHE A 318 22.46 -5.92 -26.46
C PHE A 318 21.53 -6.93 -27.15
N LEU A 319 22.00 -7.52 -28.25
CA LEU A 319 21.23 -8.49 -29.01
C LEU A 319 20.85 -9.71 -28.14
N THR A 320 21.63 -10.08 -27.13
CA THR A 320 21.26 -11.15 -26.19
C THR A 320 20.01 -10.87 -25.33
N PHE A 321 19.57 -9.62 -25.23
CA PHE A 321 18.32 -9.25 -24.54
C PHE A 321 17.10 -9.21 -25.47
N VAL A 322 17.29 -9.10 -26.78
CA VAL A 322 16.21 -9.08 -27.76
C VAL A 322 15.62 -10.49 -27.93
N PRO A 323 14.29 -10.71 -27.97
CA PRO A 323 13.76 -12.06 -28.19
C PRO A 323 14.28 -12.70 -29.49
N GLN A 324 14.60 -14.00 -29.47
CA GLN A 324 15.21 -14.71 -30.61
C GLN A 324 14.39 -14.62 -31.91
N ILE A 325 13.06 -14.51 -31.79
CA ILE A 325 12.13 -14.35 -32.93
C ILE A 325 12.50 -13.13 -33.79
N PHE A 326 13.07 -12.10 -33.19
CA PHE A 326 13.49 -10.86 -33.87
C PHE A 326 14.97 -10.82 -34.22
N ARG A 327 15.76 -11.83 -33.83
CA ARG A 327 17.18 -11.96 -34.20
C ARG A 327 17.41 -12.76 -35.49
N SER A 328 16.33 -13.29 -36.05
CA SER A 328 16.43 -14.19 -37.20
C SER A 328 16.63 -13.33 -38.44
N ASP A 329 17.90 -13.21 -38.85
CA ASP A 329 18.24 -12.86 -40.23
C ASP A 329 17.45 -13.78 -41.16
N LYS A 330 16.61 -13.16 -42.00
CA LYS A 330 16.23 -13.71 -43.29
C LYS A 330 17.14 -13.11 -44.34
#